data_AF-A0A396S9C8-F1
#
_entry.id   AF-A0A396S9C8-F1
#
_cell.length_a   1.000
_cell.length_b   1.000
_cell.length_c   1.000
_cell.angle_alpha   90.00
_cell.angle_beta   90.00
_cell.angle_gamma   90.00
#
_symmetry.space_group_name_H-M   'P 1'
#
loop_
_entity.id
_entity.type
_entity.pdbx_description
1 polymer ?
#
loop_
_entity_poly.entity_id
_entity_poly.type
_entity_poly.pdbx_seq_one_letter_code
_entity_poly.pdbx_strand_id
1 'polypeptide(L)' 'MEKPIFGETTCYVCGQNINYVGELGSTKMIKTDSVIAESVVATGNVPATNGVMVELEIVVKCPKCESKNKTTDSIPSV' A
#
# COMPACT_ATOMS: atom_id res chain seq x y z
N MET A 1 11.82 10.65 -8.70
CA MET A 1 11.68 10.28 -7.28
C MET A 1 10.34 9.59 -7.16
N GLU A 2 10.34 8.28 -6.91
CA GLU A 2 9.12 7.55 -6.58
C GLU A 2 8.65 8.06 -5.19
N LYS A 3 7.37 8.44 -5.08
CA LYS A 3 6.83 8.97 -3.83
C LYS A 3 6.40 7.79 -2.95
N PRO A 4 6.79 7.77 -1.66
CA PRO A 4 6.27 6.76 -0.73
C PRO A 4 4.76 6.90 -0.59
N ILE A 5 4.07 5.77 -0.59
CA ILE A 5 2.63 5.63 -0.34
C ILE A 5 2.47 5.22 1.12
N PHE A 6 1.71 6.01 1.88
CA PHE A 6 1.41 5.72 3.27
C PHE A 6 -0.06 5.31 3.37
N GLY A 7 -0.32 4.23 4.09
CA GLY A 7 -1.68 3.79 4.30
C GLY A 7 -1.84 3.03 5.61
N GLU A 8 -3.09 2.78 5.95
CA GLU A 8 -3.47 1.96 7.10
C GLU A 8 -4.40 0.83 6.64
N THR A 9 -4.30 -0.31 7.30
CA THR A 9 -5.20 -1.44 7.08
C THR A 9 -5.41 -2.20 8.37
N THR A 10 -6.51 -2.95 8.47
CA THR A 10 -6.78 -3.81 9.61
C THR A 10 -6.53 -5.26 9.21
N CYS A 11 -5.76 -5.98 10.01
CA CYS A 11 -5.52 -7.39 9.80
C CYS A 11 -6.83 -8.18 9.88
N TYR A 12 -7.27 -8.81 8.80
CA TYR A 12 -8.53 -9.56 8.79
C TYR A 12 -8.50 -10.80 9.70
N VAL A 13 -7.31 -11.28 10.07
CA VAL A 13 -7.13 -12.47 10.93
C VAL A 13 -7.18 -12.13 12.41
N CYS A 14 -6.38 -11.15 12.85
CA CYS A 14 -6.21 -10.85 14.28
C CYS A 14 -6.77 -9.50 14.72
N GLY A 15 -7.36 -8.73 13.79
CA GLY A 15 -7.97 -7.43 14.06
C GLY A 15 -6.97 -6.31 14.39
N GLN A 16 -5.67 -6.56 14.25
CA GLN A 16 -4.66 -5.53 14.52
C GLN A 16 -4.64 -4.47 13.40
N ASN A 17 -4.62 -3.20 13.79
CA ASN A 17 -4.33 -2.10 12.88
C ASN A 17 -2.85 -2.10 12.47
N ILE A 18 -2.61 -1.94 11.18
CA ILE A 18 -1.30 -1.96 10.54
C ILE A 18 -1.14 -0.68 9.75
N ASN A 19 -0.21 0.16 10.19
CA ASN A 19 0.27 1.29 9.40
C ASN A 19 1.40 0.78 8.50
N TYR A 20 1.35 1.13 7.21
CA TYR A 20 2.33 0.67 6.24
C TYR A 20 2.88 1.78 5.36
N VAL A 21 4.07 1.52 4.84
CA VAL A 21 4.69 2.31 3.77
C VAL A 21 4.95 1.40 2.57
N GLY A 22 4.59 1.87 1.39
CA GLY A 22 4.79 1.21 0.11
C GLY A 22 5.50 2.13 -0.90
N GLU A 23 6.11 1.54 -1.91
CA GLU A 23 6.72 2.28 -3.02
C GLU A 23 6.30 1.58 -4.33
N LEU A 24 5.74 2.35 -5.26
CA LEU A 24 5.26 1.81 -6.52
C LEU A 24 6.45 1.31 -7.36
N GLY A 25 6.39 0.07 -7.85
CA GLY A 25 7.45 -0.48 -8.73
C GLY A 25 8.74 -0.86 -8.01
N SER A 26 8.79 -0.69 -6.68
CA SER A 26 9.94 -1.00 -5.86
C SER A 26 9.61 -2.13 -4.88
N THR A 27 10.57 -3.04 -4.71
CA THR A 27 10.61 -4.00 -3.59
C THR A 27 11.45 -3.44 -2.43
N LYS A 28 11.78 -2.14 -2.46
CA LYS A 28 12.73 -1.54 -1.53
C LYS A 28 12.07 -1.26 -0.18
N MET A 29 12.81 -1.68 0.85
CA MET A 29 12.46 -1.51 2.24
C MET A 29 12.69 -0.06 2.69
N ILE A 30 11.63 0.73 2.84
CA ILE A 30 11.70 2.04 3.51
C ILE A 30 11.60 1.80 5.01
N LYS A 31 12.70 2.01 5.75
CA LYS A 31 12.73 1.92 7.21
C LYS A 31 11.93 3.08 7.82
N THR A 32 10.76 2.79 8.37
CA THR A 32 9.97 3.70 9.20
C THR A 32 9.43 2.94 10.41
N ASP A 33 8.79 3.63 11.35
CA ASP A 33 8.02 2.99 12.43
C ASP A 33 6.78 2.21 11.91
N SER A 34 6.50 2.32 10.61
CA SER A 34 5.44 1.60 9.90
C SER A 34 5.97 0.32 9.23
N VAL A 35 5.10 -0.65 9.02
CA VAL A 35 5.45 -1.92 8.38
C VAL A 35 5.68 -1.69 6.87
N ILE A 36 6.70 -2.33 6.30
CA ILE A 36 6.93 -2.25 4.85
C ILE A 36 5.93 -3.17 4.15
N ALA A 37 5.20 -2.64 3.16
CA ALA A 37 4.36 -3.45 2.28
C ALA A 37 5.22 -4.47 1.52
N GLU A 38 4.76 -5.72 1.43
CA GLU A 38 5.48 -6.76 0.68
C GLU A 38 5.41 -6.52 -0.83
N SER A 39 4.33 -5.90 -1.31
CA SER A 39 4.08 -5.66 -2.73
C SER A 39 3.16 -4.46 -2.91
N VAL A 40 3.47 -3.63 -3.90
CA VAL A 40 2.62 -2.53 -4.37
C VAL A 40 2.59 -2.58 -5.89
N VAL A 41 1.41 -2.78 -6.47
CA VAL A 41 1.23 -2.95 -7.92
C VAL A 41 0.18 -1.98 -8.43
N ALA A 42 0.48 -1.24 -9.50
CA ALA A 42 -0.54 -0.48 -10.20
C ALA A 42 -1.44 -1.44 -10.99
N THR A 43 -2.74 -1.41 -10.71
CA THR A 43 -3.74 -2.29 -11.34
C THR A 43 -4.49 -1.61 -12.48
N GLY A 44 -4.49 -0.28 -12.53
CA GLY A 44 -5.19 0.45 -13.57
C GLY A 44 -5.14 1.96 -13.40
N ASN A 45 -5.70 2.64 -14.39
CA ASN A 45 -5.91 4.08 -14.38
C ASN A 45 -7.41 4.36 -14.37
N VAL A 46 -7.88 5.17 -13.43
CA VAL A 46 -9.28 5.58 -13.29
C VAL A 46 -9.40 7.07 -13.58
N PRO A 47 -10.33 7.49 -14.46
CA PRO A 47 -10.65 8.90 -14.61
C PRO A 47 -11.23 9.47 -13.31
N ALA A 48 -10.68 10.58 -12.83
CA ALA A 48 -11.18 11.33 -11.69
C ALA A 48 -11.40 12.80 -12.06
N THR A 49 -12.19 13.51 -11.25
CA THR A 49 -12.54 14.93 -11.51
C THR A 49 -11.31 15.84 -11.64
N ASN A 50 -10.19 15.48 -11.00
CA ASN A 50 -8.95 16.27 -10.98
C ASN A 50 -7.81 15.66 -11.81
N GLY A 51 -8.10 14.70 -12.70
CA GLY A 51 -7.09 14.05 -13.54
C GLY A 51 -7.25 12.53 -13.59
N VAL A 52 -6.16 11.82 -13.86
CA VAL A 52 -6.15 10.35 -13.83
C VAL A 52 -5.63 9.90 -12.47
N MET A 53 -6.35 8.99 -11.81
CA MET A 53 -5.87 8.29 -10.61
C MET A 53 -5.31 6.94 -11.02
N VAL A 54 -4.22 6.51 -10.39
CA VAL A 54 -3.67 5.16 -10.51
C VAL A 54 -4.22 4.34 -9.34
N GLU A 55 -4.92 3.26 -9.65
CA GLU A 55 -5.33 2.25 -8.66
C GLU A 55 -4.15 1.36 -8.31
N LEU A 56 -4.02 1.07 -7.02
CA LEU A 56 -2.95 0.29 -6.44
C LEU A 56 -3.53 -0.91 -5.70
N GLU A 57 -2.96 -2.09 -5.91
CA GLU A 57 -3.10 -3.24 -5.02
C GLU A 57 -1.86 -3.33 -4.13
N ILE A 58 -2.08 -3.33 -2.82
CA ILE A 58 -1.03 -3.33 -1.80
C ILE A 58 -1.18 -4.57 -0.92
N VAL A 59 -0.10 -5.32 -0.76
CA VAL A 59 -0.02 -6.50 0.11
C VAL A 59 0.83 -6.16 1.33
N VAL A 60 0.25 -6.29 2.52
CA VAL A 60 0.91 -5.98 3.79
C VAL A 60 0.94 -7.22 4.67
N LYS A 61 2.13 -7.59 5.16
CA LYS A 61 2.27 -8.68 6.14
C LYS A 61 1.97 -8.16 7.54
N CYS A 62 1.04 -8.80 8.24
CA CYS A 62 0.72 -8.44 9.62
C CYS A 62 1.91 -8.73 10.54
N PRO A 63 2.39 -7.77 11.35
CA PRO A 63 3.56 -7.99 12.21
C PRO A 63 3.28 -8.91 13.40
N LYS A 64 1.99 -9.17 13.74
CA LYS A 64 1.61 -10.00 14.88
C LYS A 64 1.28 -11.44 14.53
N CYS A 65 0.50 -11.66 13.48
CA CYS A 65 0.08 -13.01 13.07
C CYS A 65 0.62 -13.43 11.70
N GLU A 66 1.48 -12.61 11.10
CA GLU A 66 2.17 -12.89 9.82
C GLU A 66 1.26 -13.13 8.61
N SER A 67 -0.05 -12.94 8.75
CA SER A 67 -1.00 -13.05 7.65
C SER A 67 -0.79 -11.94 6.63
N LYS A 68 -1.00 -12.26 5.36
CA LYS A 68 -0.93 -11.29 4.26
C LYS A 68 -2.29 -10.63 4.08
N ASN A 69 -2.33 -9.31 4.16
CA ASN A 69 -3.54 -8.52 4.01
C ASN A 69 -3.45 -7.77 2.69
N LYS A 70 -4.51 -7.87 1.88
CA LYS A 70 -4.63 -7.11 0.64
C LYS A 70 -5.48 -5.87 0.90
N THR A 71 -5.01 -4.72 0.42
CA THR A 71 -5.75 -3.47 0.46
C THR A 71 -5.55 -2.72 -0.85
N THR A 72 -6.49 -1.83 -1.17
CA THR A 72 -6.48 -1.03 -2.40
C THR A 72 -6.39 0.44 -2.04
N ASP A 73 -5.58 1.18 -2.80
CA ASP A 73 -5.44 2.63 -2.64
C ASP A 73 -5.39 3.29 -4.03
N SER A 74 -5.58 4.61 -4.09
CA SER A 74 -5.56 5.36 -5.34
C SER A 74 -4.75 6.64 -5.19
N ILE A 75 -3.76 6.84 -6.06
CA ILE A 75 -2.93 8.05 -6.07
C ILE A 75 -3.08 8.82 -7.39
N PRO A 76 -2.93 10.15 -7.43
CA PRO A 76 -2.91 10.89 -8.68
C PRO A 76 -1.77 10.42 -9.59
N SER A 77 -2.08 10.20 -10.87
CA SER A 77 -1.10 9.97 -11.94
C SER A 77 -0.39 11.29 -12.22
N VAL A 78 0.89 11.38 -11.81
CA VAL A 78 1.74 12.58 -11.94
C VAL A 78 2.17 12.83 -13.38
#